data_AF-A0A7W9BCN8-F1
#
_entry.id   AF-A0A7W9BCN8-F1
#
_cell.length_a   1.000
_cell.length_b   1.000
_cell.length_c   1.000
_cell.angle_alpha   90.00
_cell.angle_beta   90.00
_cell.angle_gamma   90.00
#
_symmetry.space_group_name_H-M   'P 1'
#
loop_
_entity.id
_entity.type
_entity.pdbx_description
1 polymer ?
#
loop_
_entity_poly.entity_id
_entity_poly.type
_entity_poly.pdbx_seq_one_letter_code
_entity_poly.pdbx_strand_id
1 'polypeptide(L)' 'MASASDVATVIVSALAEIGMTGEVDATKDGVQAVQWIGSPSGNDVQVVVTVQPLDRSDG' A
#
# COMPACT_ATOMS: atom_id res chain seq x y z
N MET A 1 16.05 4.39 1.84
CA MET A 1 15.20 3.77 0.81
C MET A 1 13.91 3.32 1.51
N ALA A 2 12.73 3.71 1.03
CA ALA A 2 11.47 3.20 1.58
C ALA A 2 11.27 1.72 1.20
N SER A 3 10.76 0.91 2.12
CA SER A 3 10.39 -0.49 1.93
C SER A 3 8.93 -0.63 1.46
N ALA A 4 8.54 -1.80 0.96
CA ALA A 4 7.13 -2.11 0.67
C ALA A 4 6.24 -1.94 1.92
N SER A 5 6.76 -2.29 3.10
CA SER A 5 6.06 -2.12 4.38
C SER A 5 5.84 -0.66 4.75
N ASP A 6 6.80 0.23 4.47
CA ASP A 6 6.63 1.68 4.71
C ASP A 6 5.50 2.24 3.84
N VAL A 7 5.43 1.83 2.57
CA VAL A 7 4.38 2.24 1.64
C VAL A 7 3.01 1.74 2.10
N ALA A 8 2.91 0.44 2.43
CA ALA A 8 1.68 -0.14 2.97
C ALA A 8 1.21 0.61 4.23
N THR A 9 2.13 0.94 5.14
CA THR A 9 1.83 1.65 6.39
C THR A 9 1.27 3.06 6.17
N VAL A 10 1.84 3.81 5.21
CA VAL A 10 1.38 5.18 4.87
C VAL A 10 -0.03 5.14 4.28
N ILE A 11 -0.28 4.23 3.34
CA ILE A 11 -1.60 4.06 2.73
C ILE A 11 -2.60 3.63 3.79
N VAL A 12 -2.20 2.70 4.66
CA VAL A 12 -3.04 2.24 5.75
C VAL A 12 -3.42 3.40 6.67
N SER A 13 -2.46 4.23 7.06
CA SER A 13 -2.71 5.40 7.89
C SER A 13 -3.71 6.37 7.23
N ALA A 14 -3.56 6.62 5.93
CA ALA A 14 -4.45 7.50 5.17
C ALA A 14 -5.89 6.96 5.03
N LEU A 15 -6.04 5.65 4.81
CA LEU A 15 -7.35 5.00 4.74
C LEU A 15 -8.05 5.00 6.11
N ALA A 16 -7.29 4.81 7.19
CA ALA A 16 -7.82 4.90 8.55
C ALA A 16 -8.31 6.32 8.89
N GLU A 17 -7.59 7.36 8.46
CA GLU A 17 -7.96 8.77 8.68
C GLU A 17 -9.30 9.14 8.05
N ILE A 18 -9.67 8.52 6.93
CA ILE A 18 -10.95 8.75 6.24
C ILE A 18 -12.05 7.76 6.67
N GLY A 19 -11.79 6.89 7.66
CA GLY A 19 -12.75 5.92 8.18
C GLY A 19 -13.03 4.75 7.24
N MET A 20 -12.10 4.42 6.33
CA MET A 20 -12.21 3.26 5.46
C MET A 20 -11.61 2.01 6.09
N THR A 21 -12.16 0.86 5.73
CA THR A 21 -11.63 -0.48 6.05
C THR A 21 -11.21 -1.16 4.75
N GLY A 22 -10.17 -1.98 4.81
CA GLY A 22 -9.61 -2.55 3.58
C GLY A 22 -8.30 -3.31 3.73
N GLU A 23 -7.88 -3.87 2.60
CA GLU A 23 -6.62 -4.59 2.40
C GLU A 23 -5.70 -3.75 1.51
N VAL A 24 -4.44 -3.64 1.91
CA VAL A 24 -3.39 -2.97 1.13
C VAL A 24 -2.28 -3.96 0.80
N ASP A 25 -2.10 -4.20 -0.49
CA ASP A 25 -0.99 -4.95 -1.06
C ASP A 25 0.02 -3.99 -1.66
N ALA A 26 1.20 -3.89 -1.08
CA ALA A 26 2.30 -3.09 -1.61
C ALA A 26 3.44 -3.98 -2.11
N THR A 27 3.90 -3.77 -3.34
CA THR A 27 5.06 -4.48 -3.90
C THR A 27 6.12 -3.49 -4.37
N LYS A 28 7.38 -3.76 -3.97
CA LYS A 28 8.55 -3.00 -4.40
C LYS A 28 9.73 -3.93 -4.64
N ASP A 29 10.35 -3.86 -5.82
CA ASP A 29 11.56 -4.62 -6.18
C ASP A 29 11.43 -6.14 -5.92
N GLY A 30 10.22 -6.70 -6.11
CA GLY A 30 9.91 -8.11 -5.84
C GLY A 30 9.59 -8.45 -4.38
N VAL A 31 9.68 -7.47 -3.46
CA VAL A 31 9.28 -7.61 -2.05
C VAL A 31 7.82 -7.16 -1.90
N GLN A 32 6.98 -8.04 -1.37
CA GLN A 32 5.56 -7.77 -1.07
C GLN A 32 5.36 -7.51 0.42
N ALA A 33 4.45 -6.60 0.75
CA ALA A 33 3.92 -6.37 2.08
C ALA A 33 2.39 -6.28 1.99
N VAL A 34 1.70 -7.00 2.88
CA VAL A 34 0.23 -7.01 3.00
C VAL A 34 -0.17 -6.44 4.36
N GLN A 35 -1.10 -5.50 4.39
CA GLN A 35 -1.65 -4.94 5.62
C GLN A 35 -3.16 -4.76 5.56
N TRP A 36 -3.79 -4.82 6.74
CA TRP A 36 -5.23 -4.72 6.91
C TRP A 36 -5.61 -3.54 7.81
N ILE A 37 -6.68 -2.85 7.47
CA ILE A 37 -7.38 -1.93 8.36
C ILE A 37 -8.74 -2.50 8.73
N GLY A 38 -8.92 -2.72 10.03
CA GLY A 38 -10.18 -3.22 10.57
C GLY A 38 -10.36 -4.72 10.32
N SER A 39 -11.57 -5.19 10.55
CA SER A 39 -11.96 -6.56 10.29
C SER A 39 -12.57 -6.66 8.90
N PRO A 40 -12.10 -7.59 8.06
CA PRO A 40 -12.60 -7.66 6.71
C PRO A 40 -14.08 -8.01 6.62
N SER A 41 -14.79 -7.30 5.74
CA SER A 41 -16.21 -7.44 5.43
C SER A 41 -16.41 -7.57 3.91
N GLY A 42 -17.59 -8.03 3.49
CA GLY A 42 -17.90 -8.17 2.05
C GLY A 42 -17.93 -6.86 1.24
N ASN A 43 -17.76 -5.70 1.89
CA ASN A 43 -17.79 -4.37 1.26
C ASN A 43 -16.45 -3.63 1.35
N ASP A 44 -15.37 -4.34 1.64
CA ASP A 44 -14.05 -3.71 1.81
C ASP A 44 -13.45 -3.23 0.49
N VAL A 45 -12.56 -2.25 0.60
CA VAL A 45 -11.77 -1.75 -0.53
C VAL A 45 -10.42 -2.46 -0.55
N GLN A 46 -10.08 -3.08 -1.69
CA GLN A 46 -8.74 -3.60 -1.95
C GLN A 46 -7.93 -2.56 -2.73
N VAL A 47 -6.74 -2.22 -2.23
CA VAL A 47 -5.81 -1.30 -2.89
C VAL A 47 -4.49 -2.01 -3.16
N VAL A 48 -4.12 -2.12 -4.44
CA VAL A 48 -2.84 -2.70 -4.88
C VAL A 48 -1.90 -1.58 -5.34
N VAL A 49 -0.73 -1.47 -4.72
CA VAL A 49 0.28 -0.47 -5.05
C VAL A 49 1.56 -1.14 -5.54
N THR A 50 1.90 -0.88 -6.80
CA THR A 50 3.15 -1.32 -7.40
C THR A 50 4.10 -0.13 -7.51
N VAL A 51 5.22 -0.20 -6.80
CA VAL A 51 6.26 0.83 -6.85
C VAL A 51 7.34 0.39 -7.81
N GLN A 52 7.55 1.18 -8.86
CA GLN A 52 8.65 1.01 -9.80
C GLN A 52 9.62 2.19 -9.67
N PRO A 53 10.92 1.98 -9.94
CA PRO A 53 11.85 3.10 -10.08
C PRO A 53 11.27 4.10 -11.10
N LEU A 54 11.27 5.37 -10.75
CA LEU A 54 11.10 6.42 -11.76
C LEU A 54 12.32 6.34 -12.66
N ASP A 55 12.12 6.05 -13.94
CA ASP A 55 13.17 6.11 -14.95
C ASP A 55 13.58 7.58 -15.06
N ARG A 56 14.53 7.97 -14.22
CA ARG A 56 15.15 9.29 -14.28
C ARG A 56 16.14 9.20 -15.43
N SER A 57 15.64 9.42 -16.63
CA SER A 57 16.46 9.88 -17.73
C SER A 57 17.00 11.27 -17.35
N ASP A 58 18.02 11.30 -16.50
CA ASP A 58 18.89 12.47 -16.39
C ASP A 58 19.65 12.53 -17.73
N GLY A 59 19.07 13.26 -18.68
CA GLY A 59 19.72 13.69 -19.92
C GLY A 59 20.61 14.91 -19.69
#